data_AF-A0A5N9CZC0-F1
#
_entry.id   AF-A0A5N9CZC0-F1
#
_cell.length_a   1.000
_cell.length_b   1.000
_cell.length_c   1.000
_cell.angle_alpha   90.00
_cell.angle_beta   90.00
_cell.angle_gamma   90.00
#
_symmetry.space_group_name_H-M   'P 1'
#
loop_
_entity.id
_entity.type
_entity.pdbx_description
1 polymer ?
#
loop_
_entity_poly.entity_id
_entity_poly.type
_entity_poly.pdbx_seq_one_letter_code
_entity_poly.pdbx_strand_id
1 'polypeptide(L)'
;MTQAKQASESAVPALFRAAADAWRIPDLRFRILFTLGILVIFRFFAHVPVPGVDREALAAAFEANPLLGFLDLFSGGALRNLSIAALGVYPYITASIILQILTPIIPTLKNLSQEGEGGRQTINKYTHYLTVPLAFLQGYGQLNLFAGGFVSTGGAAISGIGLGANTLNTMAILTAMTAGTMLLVWMGELITEKGI
;
A
#
# COMPACT_ATOMS: atom_id res chain seq x y z
N MET A 1 34.80 48.83 14.86
CA MET A 1 33.32 48.92 14.79
C MET A 1 32.84 48.66 13.36
N THR A 2 32.99 47.44 12.81
CA THR A 2 32.44 47.16 11.46
C THR A 2 32.28 45.67 11.13
N GLN A 3 31.83 44.82 12.07
CA GLN A 3 31.47 43.42 11.73
C GLN A 3 30.19 42.93 12.45
N ALA A 4 29.22 43.81 12.64
CA ALA A 4 27.92 43.47 13.24
C ALA A 4 26.76 43.69 12.27
N LYS A 5 26.92 43.38 10.98
CA LYS A 5 25.85 43.61 9.98
C LYS A 5 25.79 42.60 8.84
N GLN A 6 25.74 41.31 9.18
CA GLN A 6 25.24 40.27 8.27
C GLN A 6 24.27 39.33 9.00
N ALA A 7 23.36 39.91 9.78
CA ALA A 7 22.07 39.27 10.07
C ALA A 7 21.05 39.84 9.07
N SER A 8 21.16 39.45 7.80
CA SER A 8 20.10 39.72 6.82
C SER A 8 19.09 38.59 6.92
N GLU A 9 18.11 38.84 7.79
CA GLU A 9 16.74 38.34 7.74
C GLU A 9 16.37 37.67 6.40
N SER A 10 16.27 36.35 6.44
CA SER A 10 15.83 35.50 5.36
C SER A 10 14.35 35.21 5.62
N ALA A 11 13.45 36.05 5.09
CA ALA A 11 11.99 35.99 5.30
C ALA A 11 11.29 34.75 4.69
N VAL A 12 12.06 33.74 4.26
CA VAL A 12 11.53 32.49 3.70
C VAL A 12 12.11 31.35 4.53
N PRO A 13 11.28 30.52 5.18
CA PRO A 13 11.74 29.38 5.95
C PRO A 13 12.61 28.47 5.07
N ALA A 14 13.68 27.91 5.64
CA ALA A 14 14.66 27.10 4.90
C ALA A 14 14.02 25.96 4.09
N LEU A 15 12.88 25.43 4.56
CA LEU A 15 12.08 24.41 3.86
C LEU A 15 11.50 24.90 2.52
N PHE A 16 11.01 26.14 2.46
CA PHE A 16 10.47 26.70 1.22
C PHE A 16 11.57 27.05 0.21
N ARG A 17 12.77 27.41 0.69
CA ARG A 17 13.95 27.55 -0.17
C ARG A 17 14.40 26.21 -0.73
N ALA A 18 14.46 25.18 0.11
CA ALA A 18 14.77 23.82 -0.32
C ALA A 18 13.74 23.29 -1.35
N ALA A 19 12.45 23.58 -1.18
CA ALA A 19 11.41 23.23 -2.15
C ALA A 19 11.55 24.00 -3.48
N ALA A 20 11.88 25.29 -3.43
CA ALA A 20 12.12 26.11 -4.63
C ALA A 20 13.42 25.71 -5.36
N ASP A 21 14.48 25.38 -4.64
CA ASP A 21 15.75 24.93 -5.20
C ASP A 21 15.66 23.49 -5.72
N ALA A 22 14.84 22.65 -5.09
CA ALA A 22 14.48 21.32 -5.58
C ALA A 22 13.89 21.34 -6.99
N TRP A 23 13.11 22.38 -7.32
CA TRP A 23 12.56 22.58 -8.66
C TRP A 23 13.59 23.09 -9.69
N ARG A 24 14.69 23.71 -9.23
CA ARG A 24 15.75 24.22 -10.11
C ARG A 24 16.73 23.13 -10.53
N ILE A 25 16.91 22.10 -9.71
CA ILE A 25 17.85 21.01 -10.01
C ILE A 25 17.19 20.00 -10.97
N PRO A 26 17.77 19.78 -12.17
CA PRO A 26 17.13 18.98 -13.21
C PRO A 26 16.98 17.49 -12.87
N ASP A 27 17.83 16.95 -11.98
CA ASP A 27 17.71 15.59 -11.45
C ASP A 27 16.55 15.49 -10.44
N LEU A 28 16.49 16.45 -9.51
CA LEU A 28 15.50 16.42 -8.43
C LEU A 28 14.07 16.67 -8.96
N ARG A 29 13.89 17.58 -9.94
CA ARG A 29 12.59 17.74 -10.62
C ARG A 29 12.13 16.44 -11.30
N PHE A 30 13.04 15.64 -11.86
CA PHE A 30 12.69 14.40 -12.55
C PHE A 30 12.23 13.35 -11.55
N ARG A 31 12.95 13.21 -10.43
CA ARG A 31 12.55 12.36 -9.29
C ARG A 31 11.19 12.74 -8.73
N ILE A 32 10.93 14.04 -8.56
CA ILE A 32 9.62 14.55 -8.10
C ILE A 32 8.51 14.22 -9.09
N LEU A 33 8.70 14.52 -10.37
CA LEU A 33 7.73 14.21 -11.42
C LEU A 33 7.48 12.71 -11.56
N PHE A 34 8.50 11.89 -11.38
CA PHE A 34 8.40 10.44 -11.40
C PHE A 34 7.54 9.93 -10.24
N THR A 35 7.81 10.37 -9.01
CA THR A 35 7.00 10.02 -7.85
C THR A 35 5.55 10.48 -8.02
N LEU A 36 5.31 11.72 -8.48
CA LEU A 36 3.96 12.21 -8.75
C LEU A 36 3.25 11.39 -9.83
N GLY A 37 3.95 10.99 -10.89
CA GLY A 37 3.42 10.12 -11.95
C GLY A 37 2.96 8.77 -11.40
N ILE A 38 3.78 8.13 -10.56
CA ILE A 38 3.42 6.87 -9.90
C ILE A 38 2.20 7.06 -8.98
N LEU A 39 2.12 8.16 -8.22
CA LEU A 39 0.97 8.44 -7.35
C LEU A 39 -0.34 8.63 -8.14
N VAL A 40 -0.28 9.25 -9.33
CA VAL A 40 -1.44 9.36 -10.22
C VAL A 40 -1.89 7.99 -10.71
N ILE A 41 -0.94 7.14 -11.12
CA ILE A 41 -1.22 5.76 -11.54
C ILE A 41 -1.85 4.96 -10.38
N PHE A 42 -1.31 5.08 -9.17
CA PHE A 42 -1.88 4.46 -7.98
C PHE A 42 -3.33 4.90 -7.77
N ARG A 43 -3.59 6.21 -7.93
CA ARG A 43 -4.94 6.76 -7.75
C ARG A 43 -5.92 6.19 -8.78
N PHE A 44 -5.48 5.94 -10.01
CA PHE A 44 -6.29 5.27 -11.02
C PHE A 44 -6.65 3.84 -10.58
N PHE A 45 -5.67 3.03 -10.14
CA PHE A 45 -5.91 1.66 -9.66
C PHE A 45 -6.84 1.60 -8.44
N ALA A 46 -6.73 2.55 -7.51
CA ALA A 46 -7.62 2.67 -6.35
C ALA A 46 -9.08 2.97 -6.71
N HIS A 47 -9.36 3.41 -7.94
CA HIS A 47 -10.70 3.63 -8.45
C HIS A 47 -11.24 2.49 -9.33
N VAL A 48 -10.45 1.45 -9.62
CA VAL A 48 -10.91 0.29 -10.38
C VAL A 48 -11.57 -0.70 -9.40
N PRO A 49 -12.91 -0.78 -9.35
CA PRO A 49 -13.59 -1.68 -8.43
C PRO A 49 -13.44 -3.13 -8.88
N VAL A 50 -13.43 -4.03 -7.90
CA VAL A 50 -13.51 -5.46 -8.15
C VAL A 50 -14.92 -5.83 -8.67
N PRO A 51 -15.06 -6.80 -9.58
CA PRO A 51 -16.37 -7.25 -10.05
C PRO A 51 -17.21 -7.82 -8.90
N GLY A 52 -18.50 -7.44 -8.86
CA GLY A 52 -19.47 -7.92 -7.86
C GLY A 52 -19.70 -6.98 -6.67
N VAL A 53 -19.04 -5.82 -6.62
CA VAL A 53 -19.20 -4.82 -5.54
C VAL A 53 -20.51 -4.05 -5.68
N ASP A 54 -21.30 -4.04 -4.61
CA ASP A 54 -22.44 -3.14 -4.43
C ASP A 54 -22.01 -1.89 -3.65
N ARG A 55 -22.08 -0.73 -4.29
CA ARG A 55 -21.63 0.55 -3.72
C ARG A 55 -22.57 1.07 -2.64
N GLU A 56 -23.87 0.79 -2.73
CA GLU A 56 -24.85 1.27 -1.76
C GLU A 56 -24.70 0.49 -0.45
N ALA A 57 -24.59 -0.84 -0.54
CA ALA A 57 -24.33 -1.70 0.62
C ALA A 57 -22.96 -1.41 1.26
N LEU A 58 -21.93 -1.10 0.44
CA LEU A 58 -20.61 -0.72 0.95
C LEU A 58 -20.64 0.63 1.68
N ALA A 59 -21.35 1.63 1.13
CA ALA A 59 -21.51 2.93 1.79
C ALA A 59 -22.22 2.80 3.14
N ALA A 60 -23.31 2.01 3.20
CA ALA A 60 -24.03 1.71 4.43
C ALA A 60 -23.14 1.00 5.47
N ALA A 61 -22.28 0.06 5.04
CA ALA A 61 -21.33 -0.62 5.92
C ALA A 61 -20.29 0.34 6.52
N PHE A 62 -19.81 1.30 5.72
CA PHE A 62 -18.87 2.33 6.18
C PHE A 62 -19.49 3.32 7.16
N GLU A 63 -20.76 3.70 6.96
CA GLU A 63 -21.49 4.53 7.91
C GLU A 63 -21.77 3.79 9.22
N ALA A 64 -22.10 2.50 9.15
CA ALA A 64 -22.40 1.69 10.32
C ALA A 64 -21.17 1.42 11.22
N ASN A 65 -19.95 1.54 10.69
CA ASN A 65 -18.74 1.07 11.36
C ASN A 65 -17.54 2.00 11.12
N PRO A 66 -17.23 2.87 12.10
CA PRO A 66 -16.09 3.78 12.05
C PRO A 66 -14.73 3.07 11.85
N LEU A 67 -14.61 1.80 12.26
CA LEU A 67 -13.41 0.99 12.05
C LEU A 67 -13.08 0.80 10.56
N LEU A 68 -14.07 0.70 9.67
CA LEU A 68 -13.80 0.64 8.23
C LEU A 68 -13.20 1.94 7.70
N GLY A 69 -13.64 3.08 8.22
CA GLY A 69 -13.05 4.38 7.87
C GLY A 69 -11.56 4.46 8.25
N PHE A 70 -11.20 3.91 9.42
CA PHE A 70 -9.81 3.80 9.83
C PHE A 70 -9.00 2.88 8.91
N LEU A 71 -9.54 1.70 8.56
CA LEU A 71 -8.89 0.79 7.62
C LEU A 71 -8.76 1.39 6.20
N ASP A 72 -9.70 2.23 5.79
CA ASP A 72 -9.69 2.88 4.47
C ASP A 72 -8.62 3.97 4.36
N LEU A 73 -8.39 4.76 5.42
CA LEU A 73 -7.29 5.72 5.50
C LEU A 73 -5.96 5.03 5.18
N PHE A 74 -5.80 3.85 5.77
CA PHE A 74 -4.66 2.99 5.60
C PHE A 74 -4.59 2.42 4.16
N SER A 75 -5.71 2.06 3.54
CA SER A 75 -5.74 1.63 2.13
C SER A 75 -5.53 2.76 1.11
N GLY A 76 -5.51 4.02 1.54
CA GLY A 76 -5.45 5.18 0.65
C GLY A 76 -6.77 5.49 -0.07
N GLY A 77 -7.91 5.09 0.52
CA GLY A 77 -9.24 5.25 -0.07
C GLY A 77 -9.65 4.12 -1.04
N ALA A 78 -8.83 3.07 -1.13
CA ALA A 78 -9.02 1.94 -2.03
C ALA A 78 -10.07 0.94 -1.51
N LEU A 79 -10.28 0.90 -0.19
CA LEU A 79 -11.24 0.04 0.48
C LEU A 79 -12.68 0.55 0.32
N ARG A 80 -12.88 1.87 0.32
CA ARG A 80 -14.19 2.51 0.12
C ARG A 80 -14.86 2.17 -1.22
N ASN A 81 -14.07 1.76 -2.21
CA ASN A 81 -14.58 1.30 -3.51
C ASN A 81 -14.40 -0.22 -3.72
N LEU A 82 -13.89 -0.94 -2.72
CA LEU A 82 -13.42 -2.33 -2.84
C LEU A 82 -12.65 -2.55 -4.15
N SER A 83 -11.62 -1.73 -4.34
CA SER A 83 -10.79 -1.77 -5.55
C SER A 83 -9.80 -2.94 -5.55
N ILE A 84 -9.14 -3.16 -6.68
CA ILE A 84 -8.05 -4.13 -6.81
C ILE A 84 -6.90 -3.80 -5.83
N ALA A 85 -6.81 -2.54 -5.40
CA ALA A 85 -5.85 -2.03 -4.42
C ALA A 85 -6.41 -2.03 -2.97
N ALA A 86 -7.55 -2.66 -2.68
CA ALA A 86 -8.19 -2.57 -1.35
C ALA A 86 -7.34 -3.11 -0.19
N LEU A 87 -6.44 -4.07 -0.45
CA LEU A 87 -5.44 -4.55 0.50
C LEU A 87 -4.26 -3.58 0.68
N GLY A 88 -4.10 -2.60 -0.22
CA GLY A 88 -2.98 -1.66 -0.22
C GLY A 88 -1.63 -2.36 -0.23
N VAL A 89 -0.70 -1.84 0.57
CA VAL A 89 0.62 -2.45 0.85
C VAL A 89 0.64 -3.19 2.19
N TYR A 90 -0.52 -3.39 2.86
CA TYR A 90 -0.59 -4.07 4.17
C TYR A 90 0.06 -5.45 4.18
N PRO A 91 -0.23 -6.34 3.20
CA PRO A 91 0.35 -7.67 3.21
C PRO A 91 1.89 -7.64 3.20
N TYR A 92 2.49 -6.67 2.51
CA TYR A 92 3.95 -6.50 2.44
C TYR A 92 4.52 -5.97 3.75
N ILE A 93 3.89 -4.96 4.34
CA ILE A 93 4.29 -4.42 5.65
C ILE A 93 4.22 -5.54 6.71
N THR A 94 3.14 -6.31 6.72
CA THR A 94 2.99 -7.47 7.61
C THR A 94 4.06 -8.52 7.36
N ALA A 95 4.35 -8.89 6.10
CA ALA A 95 5.41 -9.84 5.76
C ALA A 95 6.79 -9.37 6.26
N SER A 96 7.09 -8.09 6.07
CA SER A 96 8.33 -7.47 6.54
C SER A 96 8.45 -7.55 8.06
N ILE A 97 7.38 -7.22 8.80
CA ILE A 97 7.37 -7.31 10.27
C ILE A 97 7.57 -8.75 10.73
N ILE A 98 6.93 -9.73 10.08
CA ILE A 98 7.12 -11.15 10.39
C ILE A 98 8.60 -11.54 10.23
N LEU A 99 9.24 -11.16 9.12
CA LEU A 99 10.65 -11.47 8.91
C LEU A 99 11.56 -10.73 9.88
N GLN A 100 11.25 -9.48 10.25
CA GLN A 100 12.00 -8.73 11.26
C GLN A 100 11.97 -9.45 12.62
N ILE A 101 10.82 -10.00 13.01
CA ILE A 101 10.65 -10.76 14.26
C ILE A 101 11.32 -12.14 14.17
N LEU A 102 11.27 -12.80 13.01
CA LEU A 102 11.90 -14.12 12.79
C LEU A 102 13.43 -14.05 12.66
N THR A 103 13.98 -12.93 12.19
CA THR A 103 15.42 -12.75 11.97
C THR A 103 16.29 -13.07 13.19
N PRO A 104 15.99 -12.59 14.42
CA PRO A 104 16.77 -12.95 15.61
C PRO A 104 16.54 -14.40 16.07
N ILE A 105 15.43 -15.03 15.69
CA ILE A 105 15.04 -16.39 16.13
C ILE A 105 15.69 -17.45 15.23
N ILE A 106 15.75 -17.21 13.91
CA ILE A 106 16.26 -18.18 12.94
C ILE A 106 17.74 -17.86 12.65
N PRO A 107 18.69 -18.77 12.96
CA PRO A 107 20.12 -18.52 12.81
C PRO A 107 20.52 -18.24 11.35
N THR A 108 19.86 -18.88 10.38
CA THR A 108 20.09 -18.63 8.95
C THR A 108 19.74 -17.19 8.56
N LEU A 109 18.59 -16.67 8.99
CA LEU A 109 18.18 -15.29 8.70
C LEU A 109 19.07 -14.28 9.43
N LYS A 110 19.52 -14.61 10.65
CA LYS A 110 20.48 -13.80 11.39
C LYS A 110 21.81 -13.66 10.66
N ASN A 111 22.34 -14.76 10.12
CA ASN A 111 23.57 -14.75 9.33
C ASN A 111 23.41 -13.91 8.07
N LEU A 112 22.31 -14.09 7.32
CA LEU A 112 21.98 -13.25 6.17
C LEU A 112 21.91 -11.77 6.54
N SER A 113 21.30 -11.42 7.67
CA SER A 113 21.23 -10.03 8.13
C SER A 113 22.62 -9.42 8.40
N GLN A 114 23.62 -10.25 8.73
CA GLN A 114 25.00 -9.85 9.01
C GLN A 114 25.89 -9.79 7.76
N GLU A 115 25.47 -10.34 6.62
CA GLU A 115 26.20 -10.35 5.35
C GLU A 115 26.18 -8.99 4.61
N GLY A 116 25.60 -7.94 5.20
CA GLY A 116 25.56 -6.59 4.64
C GLY A 116 24.50 -6.43 3.54
N GLU A 117 24.84 -5.76 2.42
CA GLU A 117 23.88 -5.41 1.37
C GLU A 117 23.28 -6.64 0.65
N GLY A 118 24.08 -7.64 0.34
CA GLY A 118 23.61 -8.85 -0.35
C GLY A 118 22.62 -9.67 0.49
N GLY A 119 22.88 -9.74 1.80
CA GLY A 119 21.98 -10.38 2.75
C GLY A 119 20.65 -9.64 2.92
N ARG A 120 20.68 -8.30 2.98
CA ARG A 120 19.48 -7.46 3.01
C ARG A 120 18.62 -7.64 1.76
N GLN A 121 19.23 -7.71 0.58
CA GLN A 121 18.49 -8.00 -0.66
C GLN A 121 17.83 -9.37 -0.64
N THR A 122 18.50 -10.37 -0.06
CA THR A 122 17.94 -11.73 0.03
C THR A 122 16.76 -11.79 1.01
N ILE A 123 16.85 -11.09 2.15
CA ILE A 123 15.73 -10.94 3.08
C ILE A 123 14.55 -10.24 2.38
N ASN A 124 14.80 -9.18 1.60
CA ASN A 124 13.74 -8.51 0.83
C ASN A 124 13.06 -9.47 -0.17
N LYS A 125 13.81 -10.35 -0.84
CA LYS A 125 13.22 -11.38 -1.72
C LYS A 125 12.31 -12.33 -0.94
N TYR A 126 12.72 -12.76 0.26
CA TYR A 126 11.85 -13.54 1.13
C TYR A 126 10.60 -12.79 1.56
N THR A 127 10.70 -11.48 1.84
CA THR A 127 9.53 -10.64 2.13
C THR A 127 8.53 -10.69 0.99
N HIS A 128 8.98 -10.56 -0.26
CA HIS A 128 8.11 -10.64 -1.45
C HIS A 128 7.44 -12.01 -1.57
N TYR A 129 8.19 -13.09 -1.39
CA TYR A 129 7.62 -14.44 -1.46
C TYR A 129 6.62 -14.71 -0.34
N LEU A 130 6.83 -14.14 0.85
CA LEU A 130 5.90 -14.25 1.97
C LEU A 130 4.65 -13.37 1.78
N THR A 131 4.79 -12.24 1.08
CA THR A 131 3.70 -11.29 0.83
C THR A 131 2.60 -11.91 -0.02
N VAL A 132 2.93 -12.70 -1.05
CA VAL A 132 1.93 -13.32 -1.96
C VAL A 132 0.91 -14.21 -1.23
N PRO A 133 1.31 -15.25 -0.47
CA PRO A 133 0.35 -16.09 0.26
C PRO A 133 -0.37 -15.32 1.37
N LEU A 134 0.28 -14.34 2.01
CA LEU A 134 -0.37 -13.48 3.01
C LEU A 134 -1.45 -12.60 2.38
N ALA A 135 -1.17 -11.97 1.24
CA ALA A 135 -2.13 -11.17 0.50
C ALA A 135 -3.33 -12.02 0.04
N PHE A 136 -3.07 -13.25 -0.40
CA PHE A 136 -4.14 -14.17 -0.79
C PHE A 136 -5.04 -14.54 0.40
N LEU A 137 -4.44 -14.89 1.54
CA LEU A 137 -5.18 -15.24 2.77
C LEU A 137 -5.94 -14.03 3.34
N GLN A 138 -5.30 -12.86 3.41
CA GLN A 138 -5.92 -11.63 3.87
C GLN A 138 -7.03 -11.17 2.94
N GLY A 139 -6.83 -11.26 1.62
CA GLY A 139 -7.85 -11.00 0.61
C GLY A 139 -9.06 -11.90 0.80
N TYR A 140 -8.85 -13.20 1.03
CA TYR A 140 -9.95 -14.13 1.31
C TYR A 140 -10.70 -13.76 2.59
N GLY A 141 -9.99 -13.44 3.67
CA GLY A 141 -10.61 -12.97 4.91
C GLY A 141 -11.44 -11.70 4.68
N GLN A 142 -10.89 -10.73 3.96
CA GLN A 142 -11.57 -9.48 3.63
C GLN A 142 -12.83 -9.70 2.80
N LEU A 143 -12.76 -10.52 1.74
CA LEU A 143 -13.93 -10.83 0.92
C LEU A 143 -15.05 -11.49 1.74
N ASN A 144 -14.73 -12.41 2.65
CA ASN A 144 -15.73 -13.04 3.51
C ASN A 144 -16.36 -12.04 4.49
N LEU A 145 -15.58 -11.09 5.02
CA LEU A 145 -16.11 -10.02 5.87
C LEU A 145 -17.12 -9.15 5.11
N PHE A 146 -16.82 -8.76 3.86
CA PHE A 146 -17.73 -7.95 3.03
C PHE A 146 -18.89 -8.74 2.40
N ALA A 147 -18.74 -10.05 2.21
CA ALA A 147 -19.79 -10.92 1.69
C ALA A 147 -20.84 -11.32 2.74
N GLY A 148 -20.48 -11.40 4.03
CA GLY A 148 -21.44 -11.82 5.07
C GLY A 148 -21.18 -11.39 6.52
N GLY A 149 -19.97 -10.95 6.87
CA GLY A 149 -19.61 -10.67 8.27
C GLY A 149 -19.95 -9.26 8.77
N PHE A 150 -19.90 -8.26 7.89
CA PHE A 150 -19.94 -6.84 8.28
C PHE A 150 -21.25 -6.14 7.94
N VAL A 151 -22.07 -6.76 7.10
CA VAL A 151 -23.25 -6.13 6.46
C VAL A 151 -24.55 -6.87 6.82
N SER A 152 -24.66 -7.30 8.07
CA SER A 152 -25.90 -7.86 8.62
C SER A 152 -27.05 -6.84 8.70
N THR A 153 -26.76 -5.54 8.59
CA THR A 153 -27.74 -4.45 8.58
C THR A 153 -28.03 -3.84 7.20
N GLY A 154 -27.30 -4.20 6.13
CA GLY A 154 -27.37 -3.52 4.82
C GLY A 154 -27.32 -4.41 3.58
N GLY A 155 -27.25 -5.75 3.69
CA GLY A 155 -27.13 -6.67 2.56
C GLY A 155 -25.68 -6.91 2.11
N ALA A 156 -25.38 -7.98 1.39
CA ALA A 156 -23.99 -8.31 1.02
C ALA A 156 -23.33 -7.22 0.15
N ALA A 157 -22.25 -6.59 0.63
CA ALA A 157 -21.51 -5.55 -0.11
C ALA A 157 -20.75 -6.11 -1.33
N ILE A 158 -20.58 -7.43 -1.39
CA ILE A 158 -20.22 -8.14 -2.62
C ILE A 158 -21.21 -9.27 -2.86
N SER A 159 -21.73 -9.33 -4.08
CA SER A 159 -22.51 -10.45 -4.60
C SER A 159 -21.66 -11.34 -5.52
N GLY A 160 -21.99 -12.61 -5.63
CA GLY A 160 -21.26 -13.53 -6.51
C GLY A 160 -19.91 -14.02 -5.94
N ILE A 161 -19.78 -14.11 -4.62
CA ILE A 161 -18.65 -14.75 -3.92
C ILE A 161 -19.16 -15.98 -3.16
N GLY A 162 -18.43 -17.09 -3.24
CA GLY A 162 -18.77 -18.33 -2.53
C GLY A 162 -18.07 -19.56 -3.11
N LEU A 163 -17.78 -20.54 -2.25
CA LEU A 163 -17.08 -21.81 -2.57
C LEU A 163 -17.94 -22.83 -3.35
N GLY A 164 -18.92 -22.36 -4.11
CA GLY A 164 -19.81 -23.16 -4.95
C GLY A 164 -19.72 -22.74 -6.42
N ALA A 165 -20.84 -22.38 -7.04
CA ALA A 165 -20.90 -21.93 -8.45
C ALA A 165 -20.05 -20.67 -8.75
N ASN A 166 -19.69 -19.89 -7.73
CA ASN A 166 -18.96 -18.64 -7.84
C ASN A 166 -17.46 -18.75 -7.48
N THR A 167 -16.93 -19.97 -7.37
CA THR A 167 -15.53 -20.21 -6.97
C THR A 167 -14.55 -19.58 -7.98
N LEU A 168 -14.87 -19.66 -9.28
CA LEU A 168 -14.05 -19.04 -10.33
C LEU A 168 -13.98 -17.51 -10.19
N ASN A 169 -15.11 -16.87 -9.89
CA ASN A 169 -15.15 -15.42 -9.68
C ASN A 169 -14.36 -15.04 -8.42
N THR A 170 -14.54 -15.78 -7.33
CA THR A 170 -13.80 -15.57 -6.08
C THR A 170 -12.30 -15.69 -6.29
N MET A 171 -11.85 -16.73 -7.01
CA MET A 171 -10.43 -16.91 -7.35
C MET A 171 -9.90 -15.78 -8.24
N ALA A 172 -10.66 -15.36 -9.26
CA ALA A 172 -10.27 -14.24 -10.12
C ALA A 172 -10.11 -12.94 -9.32
N ILE A 173 -11.02 -12.66 -8.39
CA ILE A 173 -10.95 -11.51 -7.49
C ILE A 173 -9.71 -11.60 -6.59
N LEU A 174 -9.47 -12.74 -5.95
CA LEU A 174 -8.32 -12.93 -5.06
C LEU A 174 -6.99 -12.76 -5.80
N THR A 175 -6.88 -13.35 -6.99
CA THR A 175 -5.70 -13.19 -7.83
C THR A 175 -5.55 -11.74 -8.28
N ALA A 176 -6.64 -11.05 -8.65
CA ALA A 176 -6.60 -9.63 -9.00
C ALA A 176 -6.12 -8.78 -7.81
N MET A 177 -6.69 -8.95 -6.62
CA MET A 177 -6.29 -8.20 -5.42
C MET A 177 -4.84 -8.48 -5.00
N THR A 178 -4.41 -9.75 -5.11
CA THR A 178 -3.01 -10.14 -4.84
C THR A 178 -2.07 -9.51 -5.86
N ALA A 179 -2.42 -9.56 -7.16
CA ALA A 179 -1.65 -8.93 -8.21
C ALA A 179 -1.60 -7.40 -8.06
N GLY A 180 -2.72 -6.78 -7.67
CA GLY A 180 -2.81 -5.37 -7.33
C GLY A 180 -1.85 -5.01 -6.21
N THR A 181 -1.88 -5.73 -5.10
CA THR A 181 -0.96 -5.56 -3.96
C THR A 181 0.50 -5.64 -4.41
N MET A 182 0.88 -6.68 -5.17
CA MET A 182 2.25 -6.84 -5.65
C MET A 182 2.67 -5.73 -6.61
N LEU A 183 1.75 -5.25 -7.45
CA LEU A 183 1.97 -4.09 -8.31
C LEU A 183 2.20 -2.82 -7.49
N LEU A 184 1.47 -2.62 -6.39
CA LEU A 184 1.68 -1.49 -5.48
C LEU A 184 3.04 -1.55 -4.78
N VAL A 185 3.44 -2.73 -4.33
CA VAL A 185 4.78 -2.94 -3.73
C VAL A 185 5.85 -2.56 -4.74
N TRP A 186 5.75 -3.08 -5.97
CA TRP A 186 6.68 -2.77 -7.05
C TRP A 186 6.73 -1.26 -7.39
N MET A 187 5.58 -0.58 -7.40
CA MET A 187 5.52 0.87 -7.57
C MET A 187 6.23 1.62 -6.43
N GLY A 188 6.09 1.15 -5.19
CA GLY A 188 6.81 1.71 -4.04
C GLY A 188 8.32 1.53 -4.13
N GLU A 189 8.78 0.37 -4.62
CA GLU A 189 10.20 0.12 -4.88
C GLU A 189 10.74 1.03 -5.98
N LEU A 190 9.98 1.23 -7.07
CA LEU A 190 10.33 2.17 -8.12
C LEU A 190 10.49 3.61 -7.61
N ILE A 191 9.60 4.06 -6.71
CA ILE A 191 9.73 5.36 -6.05
C ILE A 191 11.03 5.40 -5.24
N THR A 192 11.37 4.32 -4.54
CA THR A 192 12.60 4.26 -3.72
C THR A 192 13.87 4.30 -4.57
N GLU A 193 13.86 3.68 -5.76
CA GLU A 193 15.03 3.65 -6.65
C GLU A 193 15.19 4.93 -7.50
N LYS A 194 14.08 5.48 -8.02
CA LYS A 194 14.09 6.53 -9.06
C LYS A 194 13.34 7.79 -8.67
N GLY A 195 12.60 7.75 -7.58
CA GLY A 195 11.84 8.87 -7.04
C GLY A 195 12.66 9.70 -6.04
N ILE A 196 11.91 10.49 -5.26
CA ILE A 196 12.43 11.37 -4.20
C ILE A 196 12.80 10.55 -2.96
#